data_AF-A0A7Y8ER95-F1
#
_entry.id   AF-A0A7Y8ER95-F1
#
_cell.length_a   1.000
_cell.length_b   1.000
_cell.length_c   1.000
_cell.angle_alpha   90.00
_cell.angle_beta   90.00
_cell.angle_gamma   90.00
#
_symmetry.space_group_name_H-M   'P 1'
#
loop_
_entity.id
_entity.type
_entity.pdbx_description
1 polymer ?
#
loop_
_entity_poly.entity_id
_entity_poly.type
_entity_poly.pdbx_seq_one_letter_code
_entity_poly.pdbx_strand_id
1 'polypeptide(L)'
;MVNAHDLLWGMTPAHLPADAPAWAVQAVGTVVVRRATVAAGYVPVGVRGRSREQRFAVLMPLAAVQRRVAPEALRDVVSRRDLPALQALDQLRPVLATLNWGVTGSAGFELATGIEALHAQSDLDLILRTPLPLDRSEARDLLATLDQAVCAVDLQLQTPFGAVALREWAGPSRRVLLKTTSGAHLVLDPWQAVA
;
A
#
# COMPACT_ATOMS: atom_id res chain seq x y z
N MET A 1 -2.42 16.45 -2.83
CA MET A 1 -3.08 15.70 -1.74
C MET A 1 -2.24 14.47 -1.43
N VAL A 2 -2.05 14.14 -0.15
CA VAL A 2 -1.28 12.96 0.31
C VAL A 2 -2.27 11.84 0.61
N ASN A 3 -2.04 10.65 0.04
CA ASN A 3 -2.95 9.51 0.13
C ASN A 3 -2.29 8.33 0.87
N ALA A 4 -3.10 7.44 1.42
CA ALA A 4 -2.61 6.17 1.96
C ALA A 4 -1.77 5.42 0.92
N HIS A 5 -0.68 4.83 1.38
CA HIS A 5 0.37 4.17 0.59
C HIS A 5 1.32 5.08 -0.19
N ASP A 6 1.13 6.41 -0.17
CA ASP A 6 2.18 7.31 -0.66
C ASP A 6 3.47 7.13 0.17
N LEU A 7 4.62 7.22 -0.48
CA LEU A 7 5.92 7.30 0.18
C LEU A 7 6.34 8.76 0.30
N LEU A 8 6.79 9.15 1.48
CA LEU A 8 7.19 10.52 1.81
C LEU A 8 8.66 10.58 2.25
N TRP A 9 9.35 11.64 1.84
CA TRP A 9 10.67 12.02 2.33
C TRP A 9 10.59 13.33 3.12
N GLY A 10 11.55 13.52 4.02
CA GLY A 10 11.65 14.68 4.91
C GLY A 10 11.37 14.35 6.38
N MET A 11 11.02 13.10 6.69
CA MET A 11 10.99 12.63 8.08
C MET A 11 12.42 12.61 8.63
N THR A 12 12.62 13.14 9.85
CA THR A 12 13.90 13.17 10.54
C THR A 12 13.72 12.60 11.95
N PRO A 13 14.81 12.24 12.67
CA PRO A 13 14.70 11.81 14.06
C PRO A 13 13.96 12.79 14.97
N ALA A 14 14.02 14.09 14.69
CA ALA A 14 13.37 15.13 15.49
C ALA A 14 11.83 15.09 15.42
N HIS A 15 11.27 14.42 14.41
CA HIS A 15 9.83 14.21 14.28
C HIS A 15 9.35 12.94 14.99
N LEU A 16 10.25 12.10 15.50
CA LEU A 16 9.89 10.90 16.25
C LEU A 16 9.57 11.27 17.71
N PRO A 17 8.63 10.56 18.36
CA PRO A 17 8.41 10.73 19.79
C PRO A 17 9.63 10.26 20.59
N ALA A 18 9.81 10.79 21.81
CA ALA A 18 10.98 10.52 22.63
C ALA A 18 11.14 9.04 23.02
N ASP A 19 10.04 8.29 23.04
CA ASP A 19 9.99 6.86 23.34
C ASP A 19 10.08 5.98 22.07
N ALA A 20 10.40 6.57 20.90
CA ALA A 20 10.56 5.82 19.68
C ALA A 20 11.64 4.73 19.84
N PRO A 21 11.39 3.49 19.38
CA PRO A 21 12.39 2.43 19.42
C PRO A 21 13.68 2.85 18.71
N ALA A 22 14.84 2.44 19.23
CA ALA A 22 16.14 2.80 18.65
C ALA A 22 16.26 2.44 17.16
N TRP A 23 15.67 1.32 16.74
CA TRP A 23 15.66 0.90 15.34
C TRP A 23 14.85 1.87 14.45
N ALA A 24 13.80 2.51 14.98
CA ALA A 24 12.99 3.46 14.22
C ALA A 24 13.74 4.78 14.03
N VAL A 25 14.50 5.21 15.04
CA VAL A 25 15.41 6.36 14.95
C VAL A 25 16.50 6.12 13.90
N GLN A 26 17.06 4.91 13.84
CA GLN A 26 18.08 4.55 12.85
C GLN A 26 17.53 4.39 11.44
N ALA A 27 16.28 3.95 11.30
CA ALA A 27 15.63 3.70 10.01
C ALA A 27 14.90 4.92 9.43
N VAL A 28 14.82 6.03 10.18
CA VAL A 28 14.04 7.20 9.76
C VAL A 28 14.61 7.82 8.48
N GLY A 29 13.71 8.11 7.54
CA GLY A 29 14.03 8.67 6.24
C GLY A 29 12.81 8.65 5.36
N THR A 30 12.63 7.57 4.59
CA THR A 30 11.42 7.35 3.80
C THR A 30 10.34 6.72 4.68
N VAL A 31 9.14 7.30 4.69
CA VAL A 31 8.00 6.80 5.46
C VAL A 31 6.81 6.53 4.56
N VAL A 32 5.96 5.57 4.93
CA VAL A 32 4.75 5.23 4.17
C VAL A 32 3.52 5.82 4.82
N VAL A 33 2.65 6.46 4.05
CA VAL A 33 1.40 7.03 4.55
C VAL A 33 0.43 5.91 4.92
N ARG A 34 -0.19 6.04 6.09
CA ARG A 34 -1.14 5.09 6.65
C ARG A 34 -2.54 5.68 6.66
N ARG A 35 -3.55 4.85 6.93
CA ARG A 35 -4.89 5.33 7.25
C ARG A 35 -4.99 5.55 8.76
N ALA A 36 -5.20 6.80 9.16
CA ALA A 36 -5.61 7.17 10.50
C ALA A 36 -6.17 8.60 10.47
N THR A 37 -7.09 8.91 11.39
CA THR A 37 -7.49 10.29 11.65
C THR A 37 -6.43 10.98 12.49
N VAL A 38 -5.99 12.16 12.07
CA VAL A 38 -4.94 12.95 12.75
C VAL A 38 -5.31 14.43 12.76
N ALA A 39 -4.64 15.21 13.60
CA ALA A 39 -4.80 16.66 13.64
C ALA A 39 -4.40 17.31 12.31
N ALA A 40 -5.01 18.46 12.00
CA ALA A 40 -4.64 19.25 10.84
C ALA A 40 -3.15 19.62 10.86
N GLY A 41 -2.52 19.63 9.68
CA GLY A 41 -1.08 19.87 9.57
C GLY A 41 -0.20 18.63 9.74
N TYR A 42 -0.77 17.44 9.99
CA TYR A 42 -0.04 16.18 10.12
C TYR A 42 -0.50 15.12 9.12
N VAL A 43 0.36 14.13 8.87
CA VAL A 43 0.06 12.91 8.11
C VAL A 43 0.42 11.71 8.97
N PRO A 44 -0.46 10.70 9.11
CA PRO A 44 -0.09 9.44 9.74
C PRO A 44 0.83 8.66 8.82
N VAL A 45 2.00 8.28 9.33
CA VAL A 45 3.01 7.55 8.58
C VAL A 45 3.52 6.33 9.35
N GLY A 46 4.19 5.44 8.64
CA GLY A 46 4.89 4.29 9.20
C GLY A 46 6.37 4.34 8.86
N VAL A 47 7.22 4.23 9.89
CA VAL A 47 8.64 3.90 9.71
C VAL A 47 8.76 2.38 9.59
N ARG A 48 9.57 1.93 8.63
CA ARG A 48 9.89 0.51 8.43
C ARG A 48 11.35 0.27 8.80
N GLY A 49 11.59 -0.71 9.66
CA GLY A 49 12.93 -1.22 9.91
C GLY A 49 13.28 -2.34 8.94
N ARG A 50 14.33 -3.10 9.29
CA ARG A 50 14.89 -4.18 8.47
C ARG A 50 14.02 -5.45 8.50
N SER A 51 13.30 -5.69 9.59
CA SER A 51 12.43 -6.87 9.74
C SER A 51 10.95 -6.54 9.55
N ARG A 52 10.14 -7.57 9.27
CA ARG A 52 8.69 -7.43 9.01
C ARG A 52 7.93 -6.89 10.23
N GLU A 53 8.43 -7.15 11.43
CA GLU A 53 7.86 -6.75 12.72
C GLU A 53 8.23 -5.30 13.07
N GLN A 54 9.31 -4.78 12.49
CA GLN A 54 9.76 -3.41 12.71
C GLN A 54 8.90 -2.42 11.92
N ARG A 55 7.71 -2.14 12.47
CA ARG A 55 6.75 -1.17 11.94
C ARG A 55 6.33 -0.22 13.04
N PHE A 56 6.66 1.06 12.88
CA PHE A 56 6.41 2.06 13.92
C PHE A 56 5.46 3.14 13.39
N ALA A 57 4.36 3.34 14.12
CA ALA A 57 3.36 4.37 13.83
C ALA A 57 3.86 5.72 14.31
N VAL A 58 3.82 6.75 13.46
CA VAL A 58 4.18 8.11 13.86
C VAL A 58 3.45 9.14 13.02
N LEU A 59 3.43 10.39 13.47
CA LEU A 59 2.89 11.52 12.73
C LEU A 59 4.02 12.33 12.11
N MET A 60 3.89 12.66 10.83
CA MET A 60 4.81 13.55 10.14
C MET A 60 4.13 14.90 9.91
N PRO A 61 4.76 16.04 10.25
CA PRO A 61 4.24 17.35 9.87
C PRO A 61 4.14 17.47 8.34
N LEU A 62 3.00 17.94 7.83
CA LEU A 62 2.80 18.17 6.39
C LEU A 62 3.83 19.13 5.81
N ALA A 63 4.21 20.16 6.58
CA ALA A 63 5.25 21.12 6.21
C ALA A 63 6.66 20.51 6.09
N ALA A 64 6.89 19.34 6.70
CA ALA A 64 8.18 18.64 6.60
C ALA A 64 8.28 17.75 5.35
N VAL A 65 7.19 17.59 4.57
CA VAL A 65 7.20 16.73 3.37
C VAL A 65 8.00 17.40 2.27
N GLN A 66 9.14 16.80 1.92
CA GLN A 66 10.05 17.30 0.87
C GLN A 66 9.80 16.63 -0.48
N ARG A 67 9.42 15.35 -0.47
CA ARG A 67 9.11 14.58 -1.69
C ARG A 67 7.97 13.61 -1.39
N ARG A 68 7.16 13.35 -2.41
CA ARG A 68 6.09 12.36 -2.40
C ARG A 68 6.22 11.48 -3.64
N VAL A 69 6.08 10.17 -3.46
CA VAL A 69 5.91 9.20 -4.55
C VAL A 69 4.64 8.44 -4.28
N ALA A 70 3.68 8.56 -5.20
CA ALA A 70 2.43 7.80 -5.14
C ALA A 70 2.66 6.39 -5.73
N PRO A 71 1.92 5.36 -5.30
CA PRO A 71 2.04 3.99 -5.82
C PRO A 71 1.99 3.90 -7.35
N GLU A 72 1.14 4.71 -7.98
CA GLU A 72 0.90 4.72 -9.43
C GLU A 72 2.13 5.21 -10.20
N ALA A 73 2.98 6.03 -9.59
CA ALA A 73 4.22 6.50 -10.20
C ALA A 73 5.30 5.40 -10.31
N LEU A 74 5.10 4.26 -9.64
CA LEU A 74 6.03 3.14 -9.62
C LEU A 74 5.69 2.04 -10.63
N ARG A 75 4.54 2.15 -11.30
CA ARG A 75 4.04 1.11 -12.22
C ARG A 75 5.02 0.79 -13.36
N ASP A 76 5.74 1.81 -13.84
CA ASP A 76 6.66 1.74 -14.97
C ASP A 76 8.14 1.66 -14.53
N VAL A 77 8.42 1.65 -13.22
CA VAL A 77 9.79 1.59 -12.70
C VAL A 77 10.31 0.16 -12.79
N VAL A 78 11.44 -0.02 -13.47
CA VAL A 78 12.06 -1.33 -13.68
C VAL A 78 13.21 -1.54 -12.69
N SER A 79 13.22 -2.72 -12.06
CA SER A 79 14.35 -3.21 -11.28
C SER A 79 15.15 -4.24 -12.10
N ARG A 80 16.47 -4.29 -11.89
CA ARG A 80 17.35 -5.29 -12.52
C ARG A 80 17.48 -6.57 -11.70
N ARG A 81 16.91 -6.61 -10.50
CA ARG A 81 16.99 -7.77 -9.60
C ARG A 81 16.02 -8.84 -10.08
N ASP A 82 16.45 -10.09 -9.96
CA ASP A 82 15.67 -11.25 -10.39
C ASP A 82 14.97 -11.89 -9.18
N LEU A 83 13.78 -11.38 -8.84
CA LEU A 83 12.97 -11.84 -7.71
C LEU A 83 11.54 -12.15 -8.17
N PRO A 84 10.86 -13.17 -7.59
CA PRO A 84 9.51 -13.54 -7.99
C PRO A 84 8.50 -12.38 -7.98
N ALA A 85 8.55 -11.50 -6.97
CA ALA A 85 7.66 -10.33 -6.91
C ALA A 85 7.88 -9.33 -8.07
N LEU A 86 9.12 -9.17 -8.55
CA LEU A 86 9.45 -8.29 -9.68
C LEU A 86 9.07 -8.94 -11.01
N GLN A 87 9.28 -10.24 -11.16
CA GLN A 87 8.82 -11.02 -12.31
C GLN A 87 7.29 -10.98 -12.42
N ALA A 88 6.58 -11.16 -11.30
CA ALA A 88 5.12 -11.03 -11.22
C ALA A 88 4.66 -9.61 -11.59
N LEU A 89 5.38 -8.57 -11.14
CA LEU A 89 5.08 -7.19 -11.52
C LEU A 89 5.20 -7.00 -13.03
N ASP A 90 6.28 -7.49 -13.65
CA ASP A 90 6.49 -7.41 -15.10
C ASP A 90 5.40 -8.16 -15.88
N GLN A 91 5.01 -9.35 -15.41
CA GLN A 91 3.91 -10.15 -15.97
C GLN A 91 2.56 -9.41 -15.92
N LEU A 92 2.28 -8.70 -14.83
CA LEU A 92 0.98 -8.08 -14.58
C LEU A 92 0.82 -6.67 -15.17
N ARG A 93 1.90 -5.96 -15.51
CA ARG A 93 1.85 -4.65 -16.18
C ARG A 93 0.90 -4.59 -17.38
N PRO A 94 1.00 -5.49 -18.39
CA PRO A 94 0.10 -5.45 -19.55
C PRO A 94 -1.35 -5.74 -19.16
N VAL A 95 -1.58 -6.63 -18.18
CA VAL A 95 -2.93 -7.00 -17.69
C VAL A 95 -3.61 -5.80 -17.04
N LEU A 96 -2.87 -5.02 -16.26
CA LEU A 96 -3.38 -3.89 -15.49
C LEU A 96 -3.30 -2.55 -16.24
N ALA A 97 -2.80 -2.52 -17.48
CA ALA A 97 -2.43 -1.30 -18.19
C ALA A 97 -3.57 -0.26 -18.32
N THR A 98 -4.82 -0.71 -18.43
CA THR A 98 -6.01 0.14 -18.58
C THR A 98 -6.61 0.58 -17.24
N LEU A 99 -6.13 0.02 -16.12
CA LEU A 99 -6.64 0.26 -14.78
C LEU A 99 -5.85 1.36 -14.07
N ASN A 100 -6.45 1.96 -13.03
CA ASN A 100 -5.76 2.92 -12.18
C ASN A 100 -5.09 2.22 -10.99
N TRP A 101 -3.92 1.64 -11.22
CA TRP A 101 -3.21 0.81 -10.24
C TRP A 101 -1.81 1.35 -9.90
N GLY A 102 -1.24 0.85 -8.80
CA GLY A 102 0.11 1.17 -8.37
C GLY A 102 0.76 0.10 -7.50
N VAL A 103 2.08 0.21 -7.34
CA VAL A 103 2.89 -0.73 -6.57
C VAL A 103 3.02 -0.24 -5.12
N THR A 104 2.79 -1.12 -4.16
CA THR A 104 2.92 -0.80 -2.73
C THR A 104 3.81 -1.83 -2.03
N GLY A 105 3.78 -1.88 -0.69
CA GLY A 105 4.54 -2.87 0.07
C GLY A 105 6.05 -2.74 -0.09
N SER A 106 6.75 -3.87 0.05
CA SER A 106 8.21 -3.94 -0.08
C SER A 106 8.67 -3.60 -1.49
N ALA A 107 7.95 -4.06 -2.53
CA ALA A 107 8.26 -3.74 -3.92
C ALA A 107 8.18 -2.23 -4.17
N GLY A 108 7.09 -1.59 -3.76
CA GLY A 108 6.93 -0.14 -3.92
C GLY A 108 7.99 0.65 -3.17
N PHE A 109 8.35 0.23 -1.95
CA PHE A 109 9.43 0.85 -1.19
C PHE A 109 10.79 0.73 -1.90
N GLU A 110 11.15 -0.48 -2.34
CA GLU A 110 12.41 -0.73 -3.03
C GLU A 110 12.51 0.03 -4.36
N LEU A 111 11.46 0.00 -5.19
CA LEU A 111 11.43 0.72 -6.46
C LEU A 111 11.55 2.24 -6.28
N ALA A 112 11.00 2.79 -5.20
CA ALA A 112 11.04 4.23 -4.96
C ALA A 112 12.36 4.72 -4.32
N THR A 113 13.02 3.86 -3.55
CA THR A 113 14.18 4.24 -2.73
C THR A 113 15.51 3.66 -3.22
N GLY A 114 15.47 2.56 -3.98
CA GLY A 114 16.64 1.73 -4.30
C GLY A 114 17.15 0.88 -3.14
N ILE A 115 16.50 0.91 -1.97
CA ILE A 115 16.88 0.11 -0.81
C ILE A 115 16.24 -1.27 -0.94
N GLU A 116 17.05 -2.32 -0.93
CA GLU A 116 16.58 -3.70 -1.02
C GLU A 116 15.68 -4.06 0.18
N ALA A 117 14.40 -4.31 -0.10
CA ALA A 117 13.38 -4.72 0.87
C ALA A 117 12.69 -6.02 0.44
N LEU A 118 12.73 -6.35 -0.85
CA LEU A 118 12.25 -7.61 -1.39
C LEU A 118 13.25 -8.74 -1.15
N HIS A 119 12.71 -9.92 -0.88
CA HIS A 119 13.42 -11.19 -0.82
C HIS A 119 12.64 -12.27 -1.59
N ALA A 120 13.21 -13.46 -1.77
CA ALA A 120 12.66 -14.53 -2.61
C ALA A 120 11.26 -15.05 -2.19
N GLN A 121 10.81 -14.75 -0.97
CA GLN A 121 9.51 -15.17 -0.43
C GLN A 121 8.54 -13.99 -0.28
N SER A 122 8.90 -12.80 -0.77
CA SER A 122 8.01 -11.65 -0.73
C SER A 122 6.80 -11.86 -1.63
N ASP A 123 5.65 -11.41 -1.14
CA ASP A 123 4.45 -11.15 -1.92
C ASP A 123 4.64 -9.88 -2.79
N LEU A 124 3.76 -9.73 -3.78
CA LEU A 124 3.61 -8.49 -4.54
C LEU A 124 2.36 -7.75 -4.06
N ASP A 125 2.54 -6.65 -3.33
CA ASP A 125 1.46 -5.77 -2.90
C ASP A 125 1.11 -4.73 -3.97
N LEU A 126 -0.14 -4.72 -4.42
CA LEU A 126 -0.67 -3.77 -5.39
C LEU A 126 -1.87 -3.02 -4.83
N ILE A 127 -2.13 -1.82 -5.37
CA ILE A 127 -3.36 -1.07 -5.11
C ILE A 127 -4.07 -0.80 -6.43
N LEU A 128 -5.39 -0.89 -6.45
CA LEU A 128 -6.27 -0.51 -7.56
C LEU A 128 -7.28 0.51 -7.06
N ARG A 129 -7.32 1.70 -7.68
CA ARG A 129 -8.30 2.75 -7.37
C ARG A 129 -9.63 2.42 -8.04
N THR A 130 -10.65 2.21 -7.23
CA THR A 130 -12.03 1.91 -7.66
C THR A 130 -12.97 3.00 -7.16
N PRO A 131 -12.97 4.20 -7.79
CA PRO A 131 -13.93 5.26 -7.42
C PRO A 131 -15.39 4.84 -7.68
N LEU A 132 -15.59 3.89 -8.61
CA LEU A 132 -16.86 3.23 -8.89
C LEU A 132 -16.81 1.77 -8.42
N PRO A 133 -17.97 1.17 -8.09
CA PRO A 133 -18.06 -0.25 -7.75
C PRO A 133 -17.42 -1.16 -8.80
N LEU A 134 -16.70 -2.18 -8.32
CA LEU A 134 -16.20 -3.28 -9.15
C LEU A 134 -17.11 -4.48 -8.92
N ASP A 135 -17.71 -5.03 -9.98
CA ASP A 135 -18.61 -6.16 -9.82
C ASP A 135 -17.86 -7.40 -9.31
N ARG A 136 -18.55 -8.24 -8.54
CA ARG A 136 -17.92 -9.44 -7.96
C ARG A 136 -17.47 -10.45 -9.02
N SER A 137 -18.14 -10.50 -10.17
CA SER A 137 -17.69 -11.32 -11.31
C SER A 137 -16.36 -10.79 -11.84
N GLU A 138 -16.27 -9.49 -12.13
CA GLU A 138 -15.04 -8.85 -12.60
C GLU A 138 -13.90 -9.00 -11.58
N ALA A 139 -14.21 -8.87 -10.30
CA ALA A 139 -13.25 -9.09 -9.22
C ALA A 139 -12.71 -10.53 -9.19
N ARG A 140 -13.56 -11.54 -9.48
CA ARG A 140 -13.12 -12.94 -9.57
C ARG A 140 -12.26 -13.18 -10.80
N ASP A 141 -12.62 -12.60 -11.94
CA ASP A 141 -11.85 -12.75 -13.18
C ASP A 141 -10.46 -12.09 -13.04
N LEU A 142 -10.42 -10.91 -12.43
CA LEU A 142 -9.16 -10.24 -12.07
C LEU A 142 -8.35 -11.11 -11.10
N LEU A 143 -8.97 -11.62 -10.03
CA LEU A 143 -8.28 -12.47 -9.06
C LEU A 143 -7.70 -13.73 -9.69
N ALA A 144 -8.47 -14.40 -10.56
CA ALA A 144 -8.02 -15.59 -11.27
C ALA A 144 -6.81 -15.31 -12.15
N THR A 145 -6.74 -14.11 -12.75
CA THR A 145 -5.58 -13.65 -13.52
C THR A 145 -4.37 -13.41 -12.62
N LEU A 146 -4.57 -12.76 -11.46
CA LEU A 146 -3.48 -12.53 -10.49
C LEU A 146 -2.94 -13.84 -9.90
N ASP A 147 -3.79 -14.84 -9.71
CA ASP A 147 -3.42 -16.15 -9.17
C ASP A 147 -2.56 -16.98 -10.16
N GLN A 148 -2.38 -16.53 -11.41
CA GLN A 148 -1.41 -17.11 -12.37
C GLN A 148 -0.01 -16.48 -12.26
N ALA A 149 0.20 -15.52 -11.36
CA ALA A 149 1.50 -14.90 -11.17
C ALA A 149 2.50 -15.87 -10.51
N VAL A 150 3.79 -15.65 -10.74
CA VAL A 150 4.87 -16.48 -10.19
C VAL A 150 5.00 -16.41 -8.66
N CYS A 151 4.36 -15.42 -8.01
CA CYS A 151 4.30 -15.30 -6.56
C CYS A 151 2.89 -14.89 -6.11
N ALA A 152 2.66 -14.91 -4.79
CA ALA A 152 1.42 -14.37 -4.22
C ALA A 152 1.28 -12.88 -4.53
N VAL A 153 0.09 -12.47 -4.94
CA VAL A 153 -0.25 -11.08 -5.26
C VAL A 153 -1.38 -10.61 -4.34
N ASP A 154 -1.10 -9.57 -3.57
CA ASP A 154 -2.06 -8.93 -2.68
C ASP A 154 -2.54 -7.61 -3.30
N LEU A 155 -3.67 -7.66 -3.99
CA LEU A 155 -4.32 -6.46 -4.54
C LEU A 155 -5.33 -5.87 -3.55
N GLN A 156 -5.15 -4.60 -3.17
CA GLN A 156 -6.15 -3.82 -2.43
C GLN A 156 -6.98 -2.96 -3.38
N LEU A 157 -8.31 -3.08 -3.27
CA LEU A 157 -9.26 -2.17 -3.91
C LEU A 157 -9.43 -0.95 -3.02
N GLN A 158 -8.98 0.22 -3.49
CA GLN A 158 -9.22 1.50 -2.86
C GLN A 158 -10.56 2.06 -3.32
N THR A 159 -11.53 2.04 -2.43
CA THR A 159 -12.83 2.70 -2.61
C THR A 159 -12.79 4.13 -2.05
N PRO A 160 -13.83 4.95 -2.28
CA PRO A 160 -13.94 6.27 -1.64
C PRO A 160 -13.97 6.23 -0.10
N PHE A 161 -14.36 5.11 0.50
CA PHE A 161 -14.59 4.98 1.94
C PHE A 161 -13.48 4.20 2.68
N GLY A 162 -12.59 3.53 1.95
CA GLY A 162 -11.51 2.76 2.56
C GLY A 162 -10.84 1.82 1.57
N ALA A 163 -10.25 0.76 2.08
CA ALA A 163 -9.71 -0.30 1.24
C ALA A 163 -10.20 -1.68 1.67
N VAL A 164 -10.43 -2.54 0.70
CA VAL A 164 -10.79 -3.96 0.87
C VAL A 164 -9.83 -4.82 0.04
N ALA A 165 -9.49 -6.01 0.49
CA ALA A 165 -8.69 -6.94 -0.30
C ALA A 165 -9.52 -7.48 -1.49
N LEU A 166 -8.95 -7.53 -2.70
CA LEU A 166 -9.61 -8.10 -3.88
C LEU A 166 -10.10 -9.52 -3.59
N ARG A 167 -9.24 -10.36 -3.00
CA ARG A 167 -9.56 -11.76 -2.68
C ARG A 167 -10.76 -11.88 -1.76
N GLU A 168 -10.91 -10.94 -0.83
CA GLU A 168 -12.06 -10.91 0.09
C GLU A 168 -13.34 -10.49 -0.64
N TRP A 169 -13.27 -9.46 -1.49
CA TRP A 169 -14.41 -9.01 -2.29
C TRP A 169 -14.88 -10.04 -3.32
N ALA A 170 -13.95 -10.72 -3.97
CA ALA A 170 -14.20 -11.78 -4.95
C ALA A 170 -14.75 -13.08 -4.30
N GLY A 171 -14.55 -13.24 -2.99
CA GLY A 171 -14.96 -14.42 -2.24
C GLY A 171 -16.47 -14.60 -2.09
N PRO A 172 -16.93 -15.74 -1.53
CA PRO A 172 -18.35 -16.04 -1.35
C PRO A 172 -19.00 -15.27 -0.20
N SER A 173 -18.19 -14.69 0.70
CA SER A 173 -18.68 -13.97 1.88
C SER A 173 -19.49 -12.75 1.50
N ARG A 174 -20.71 -12.62 2.04
CA ARG A 174 -21.59 -11.47 1.77
C ARG A 174 -21.05 -10.16 2.38
N ARG A 175 -20.36 -10.24 3.51
CA ARG A 175 -19.70 -9.08 4.14
C ARG A 175 -18.19 -9.18 3.97
N VAL A 176 -17.54 -8.02 3.87
CA VAL A 176 -16.09 -7.88 3.72
C VAL A 176 -15.54 -6.84 4.69
N LEU A 177 -14.27 -6.94 5.04
CA LEU A 177 -13.58 -6.07 5.96
C LEU A 177 -13.07 -4.81 5.23
N LEU A 178 -13.79 -3.70 5.40
CA LEU A 178 -13.37 -2.40 4.92
C LEU A 178 -12.43 -1.74 5.95
N LYS A 179 -11.19 -1.47 5.53
CA LYS A 179 -10.19 -0.73 6.32
C LYS A 179 -10.31 0.76 6.02
N THR A 180 -10.86 1.52 6.96
CA THR A 180 -11.04 2.97 6.89
C THR A 180 -9.97 3.70 7.70
N THR A 181 -10.03 5.03 7.78
CA THR A 181 -9.21 5.83 8.70
C THR A 181 -9.65 5.71 10.17
N SER A 182 -10.89 5.29 10.43
CA SER A 182 -11.46 5.14 11.77
C SER A 182 -11.38 3.71 12.31
N GLY A 183 -11.01 2.72 11.49
CA GLY A 183 -10.89 1.33 11.91
C GLY A 183 -11.24 0.34 10.81
N ALA A 184 -11.42 -0.92 11.18
CA ALA A 184 -11.87 -1.97 10.29
C ALA A 184 -13.36 -2.27 10.55
N HIS A 185 -14.17 -2.31 9.49
CA HIS A 185 -15.62 -2.45 9.55
C HIS A 185 -16.08 -3.59 8.65
N LEU A 186 -16.98 -4.46 9.11
CA LEU A 186 -17.61 -5.46 8.25
C LEU A 186 -18.79 -4.84 7.50
N VAL A 187 -18.68 -4.73 6.18
CA VAL A 187 -19.65 -4.04 5.32
C VAL A 187 -20.19 -4.96 4.23
N LEU A 188 -21.38 -4.67 3.73
CA LEU A 188 -21.95 -5.36 2.56
C LEU A 188 -21.40 -4.80 1.25
N ASP A 189 -21.27 -3.48 1.18
CA ASP A 189 -20.81 -2.74 0.01
C ASP A 189 -19.69 -1.78 0.43
N PRO A 190 -18.42 -2.02 0.02
CA PRO A 190 -17.30 -1.16 0.37
C PRO A 190 -17.28 0.18 -0.40
N TRP A 191 -18.17 0.38 -1.37
CA TRP A 191 -18.37 1.63 -2.10
C TRP A 191 -19.51 2.49 -1.56
N GLN A 192 -20.13 2.11 -0.45
CA GLN A 192 -21.12 2.93 0.25
C GLN A 192 -20.58 3.42 1.59
N ALA A 193 -21.10 4.57 2.03
CA ALA A 193 -20.76 5.13 3.32
C ALA A 193 -21.14 4.13 4.43
N VAL A 194 -20.21 3.85 5.32
CA VAL A 194 -20.48 3.07 6.53
C VAL A 194 -21.20 4.02 7.49
N ALA A 195 -22.48 3.75 7.74
CA ALA A 195 -23.28 4.45 8.76
C ALA A 195 -22.80 4.08 10.17
#